data_AF-A0A5B1QAB6-F1
#
_entry.id   AF-A0A5B1QAB6-F1
#
_cell.length_a   1.000
_cell.length_b   1.000
_cell.length_c   1.000
_cell.angle_alpha   90.00
_cell.angle_beta   90.00
_cell.angle_gamma   90.00
#
_symmetry.space_group_name_H-M   'P 1'
#
loop_
_entity.id
_entity.type
_entity.pdbx_description
1 polymer ?
#
loop_
_entity_poly.entity_id
_entity_poly.type
_entity_poly.pdbx_seq_one_letter_code
_entity_poly.pdbx_strand_id
1 'polypeptide(L)'
;ILQNVRVYINGYLRDTTDIEMKRRVIEAGGRVMYTAAGATHILTSQQLNGGKTHKLLSSRTPSKVSVVRPEWVLDSILAGKRLPERQYHVVRDESSRTLLP
;
A
#
# COMPACT_ATOMS: atom_id res chain seq x y z
N ILE A 1 9.17 -13.55 -3.23
CA ILE A 1 8.33 -13.08 -2.11
C ILE A 1 7.14 -12.26 -2.63
N LEU A 2 7.41 -11.18 -3.37
CA LEU A 2 6.40 -10.25 -3.89
C LEU A 2 6.05 -10.52 -5.37
N GLN A 3 6.03 -11.79 -5.80
CA GLN A 3 5.70 -12.17 -7.18
C GLN A 3 4.31 -11.69 -7.60
N ASN A 4 4.17 -11.10 -8.79
CA ASN A 4 2.91 -10.51 -9.28
C ASN A 4 2.43 -9.27 -8.49
N VAL A 5 3.24 -8.73 -7.58
CA VAL A 5 2.96 -7.45 -6.90
C VAL A 5 3.47 -6.31 -7.78
N ARG A 6 2.57 -5.40 -8.14
CA ARG A 6 2.85 -4.13 -8.80
C ARG A 6 2.65 -3.00 -7.80
N VAL A 7 3.72 -2.33 -7.42
CA VAL A 7 3.76 -1.32 -6.37
C VAL A 7 3.87 0.07 -6.98
N TYR A 8 2.99 0.98 -6.57
CA TYR A 8 3.15 2.42 -6.78
C TYR A 8 3.47 3.08 -5.43
N ILE A 9 4.51 3.92 -5.37
CA ILE A 9 4.85 4.67 -4.16
C ILE A 9 4.18 6.04 -4.26
N ASN A 10 3.28 6.33 -3.32
CA ASN A 10 2.49 7.56 -3.31
C ASN A 10 2.96 8.49 -2.18
N GLY A 11 3.99 9.28 -2.50
CA GLY A 11 4.57 10.27 -1.60
C GLY A 11 5.51 9.66 -0.57
N TYR A 12 5.67 10.37 0.55
CA TYR A 12 6.67 10.04 1.57
C TYR A 12 6.45 8.68 2.24
N LEU A 13 7.55 7.94 2.36
CA LEU A 13 7.68 6.73 3.18
C LEU A 13 8.45 7.09 4.44
N ARG A 14 7.87 6.81 5.60
CA ARG A 14 8.53 6.98 6.90
C ARG A 14 9.63 5.93 7.03
N ASP A 15 10.77 6.32 7.59
CA ASP A 15 11.90 5.45 7.94
C ASP A 15 12.58 4.74 6.76
N THR A 16 12.24 5.10 5.52
CA THR A 16 12.90 4.60 4.32
C THR A 16 12.84 5.62 3.19
N THR A 17 13.66 5.41 2.14
CA THR A 17 13.63 6.25 0.94
C THR A 17 12.92 5.51 -0.18
N ASP A 18 12.35 6.27 -1.12
CA ASP A 18 11.76 5.71 -2.34
C ASP A 18 12.74 4.82 -3.10
N ILE A 19 14.03 5.19 -3.15
CA ILE A 19 15.07 4.44 -3.86
C ILE A 19 15.28 3.08 -3.20
N GLU A 20 15.48 3.06 -1.88
CA GLU A 20 15.69 1.81 -1.14
C GLU A 20 14.44 0.93 -1.21
N MET A 21 13.25 1.51 -1.04
CA MET A 21 12.00 0.74 -1.15
C MET A 21 11.83 0.12 -2.54
N LYS A 22 12.10 0.86 -3.62
CA LYS A 22 12.05 0.33 -4.99
C LYS A 22 13.03 -0.83 -5.17
N ARG A 23 14.26 -0.69 -4.67
CA ARG A 23 15.29 -1.74 -4.70
C ARG A 23 14.79 -3.02 -4.03
N ARG A 24 14.28 -2.90 -2.80
CA ARG A 24 13.73 -4.02 -2.00
C ARG A 24 12.55 -4.71 -2.70
N VAL A 25 11.63 -3.95 -3.29
CA VAL A 25 10.50 -4.52 -4.03
C VAL A 25 10.97 -5.34 -5.23
N ILE A 26 11.93 -4.83 -6.00
CA ILE A 26 12.49 -5.52 -7.17
C ILE A 26 13.23 -6.79 -6.74
N GLU A 27 14.10 -6.71 -5.72
CA GLU A 27 14.82 -7.85 -5.16
C GLU A 27 13.88 -8.94 -4.64
N ALA A 28 12.73 -8.56 -4.07
CA ALA A 28 11.71 -9.48 -3.59
C ALA A 28 10.87 -10.14 -4.71
N GLY A 29 11.08 -9.73 -5.97
CA GLY A 29 10.38 -10.23 -7.17
C GLY A 29 9.12 -9.45 -7.55
N GLY A 30 8.92 -8.25 -7.00
CA GLY A 30 7.86 -7.33 -7.37
C GLY A 30 8.23 -6.39 -8.52
N ARG A 31 7.28 -5.57 -8.96
CA ARG A 31 7.48 -4.54 -9.98
C ARG A 31 7.10 -3.18 -9.43
N VAL A 32 7.91 -2.17 -9.74
CA VAL A 32 7.63 -0.77 -9.39
C VAL A 32 6.92 -0.11 -10.57
N MET A 33 5.83 0.58 -10.27
CA MET A 33 5.03 1.37 -11.20
C MET A 33 5.32 2.86 -11.01
N TYR A 34 5.32 3.61 -12.11
CA TYR A 34 5.47 5.08 -12.08
C TYR A 34 4.14 5.81 -11.88
N THR A 35 3.02 5.12 -12.07
CA THR A 35 1.67 5.67 -11.89
C THR A 35 0.83 4.69 -11.08
N ALA A 36 -0.23 5.20 -10.44
CA ALA A 36 -1.19 4.36 -9.73
C ALA A 36 -2.01 3.45 -10.69
N ALA A 37 -2.09 3.81 -11.97
CA ALA A 37 -2.81 3.03 -12.96
C ALA A 37 -2.12 1.68 -13.18
N GLY A 38 -2.86 0.59 -12.95
CA GLY A 38 -2.34 -0.78 -13.06
C GLY A 38 -1.48 -1.23 -11.86
N ALA A 39 -1.35 -0.40 -10.82
CA ALA A 39 -0.79 -0.85 -9.55
C ALA A 39 -1.76 -1.81 -8.86
N THR A 40 -1.21 -2.78 -8.15
CA THR A 40 -1.97 -3.66 -7.23
C THR A 40 -1.87 -3.16 -5.79
N HIS A 41 -0.77 -2.46 -5.48
CA HIS A 41 -0.48 -1.97 -4.15
C HIS A 41 0.00 -0.53 -4.25
N ILE A 42 -0.48 0.29 -3.33
CA ILE A 42 -0.02 1.67 -3.15
C ILE A 42 0.67 1.75 -1.80
N LEU A 43 1.95 2.12 -1.80
CA LEU A 43 2.70 2.35 -0.57
C LEU A 43 2.65 3.81 -0.19
N THR A 44 2.29 4.08 1.06
CA THR A 44 2.33 5.42 1.62
C THR A 44 2.37 5.33 3.15
N SER A 45 3.15 6.20 3.79
CA SER A 45 3.09 6.38 5.25
C SER A 45 2.09 7.45 5.68
N GLN A 46 1.46 8.13 4.71
CA GLN A 46 0.53 9.21 4.96
C GLN A 46 -0.91 8.74 4.75
N GLN A 47 -1.80 9.28 5.57
CA GLN A 47 -3.23 9.12 5.36
C GLN A 47 -3.60 9.74 4.00
N LEU A 48 -4.29 8.97 3.16
CA LEU A 48 -4.82 9.51 1.92
C LEU A 48 -6.10 10.27 2.23
N ASN A 49 -6.13 11.56 1.90
CA ASN A 49 -7.34 12.37 2.02
C ASN A 49 -8.50 11.71 1.25
N GLY A 50 -9.71 11.79 1.79
CA GLY A 50 -10.89 11.10 1.26
C GLY A 50 -11.12 11.24 -0.24
N GLY A 51 -10.76 12.38 -0.86
CA GLY A 51 -10.86 12.58 -2.31
C GLY A 51 -9.88 11.74 -3.15
N LYS A 52 -8.68 11.44 -2.65
CA LYS A 52 -7.71 10.55 -3.33
C LYS A 52 -8.13 9.09 -3.18
N THR A 53 -8.64 8.72 -2.01
CA THR A 53 -9.22 7.41 -1.72
C THR A 53 -10.47 7.16 -2.58
N HIS A 54 -11.36 8.14 -2.70
CA HIS A 54 -12.56 8.04 -3.54
C HIS A 54 -12.23 7.89 -5.03
N LYS A 55 -11.22 8.60 -5.57
CA LYS A 55 -10.79 8.39 -6.97
C LYS A 55 -10.18 7.01 -7.20
N LEU A 56 -9.45 6.47 -6.21
CA LEU A 56 -8.89 5.12 -6.27
C LEU A 56 -9.98 4.04 -6.16
N LEU A 57 -11.01 4.27 -5.34
CA LEU A 57 -12.15 3.36 -5.13
C LEU A 57 -13.24 3.46 -6.22
N SER A 58 -13.38 4.62 -6.87
CA SER A 58 -14.42 4.89 -7.89
C SER A 58 -14.01 4.47 -9.31
N SER A 59 -12.80 3.94 -9.51
CA SER A 59 -12.40 3.32 -10.77
C SER A 59 -13.27 2.08 -11.02
N ARG A 60 -13.90 1.99 -12.19
CA ARG A 60 -14.96 1.03 -12.61
C ARG A 60 -14.58 -0.48 -12.58
N THR A 61 -13.49 -0.86 -11.92
CA THR A 61 -13.20 -2.25 -11.60
C THR A 61 -13.19 -2.41 -10.09
N PRO A 62 -14.12 -3.17 -9.49
CA PRO A 62 -14.21 -3.41 -8.03
C PRO A 62 -13.02 -4.17 -7.42
N SER A 63 -11.87 -4.22 -8.10
CA SER A 63 -10.78 -5.14 -7.81
C SER A 63 -9.50 -4.43 -7.36
N LYS A 64 -9.16 -4.66 -6.09
CA LYS A 64 -7.81 -5.07 -5.66
C LYS A 64 -6.67 -4.05 -5.71
N VAL A 65 -6.89 -2.77 -5.44
CA VAL A 65 -5.77 -1.86 -5.11
C VAL A 65 -5.65 -1.74 -3.59
N SER A 66 -4.64 -2.37 -3.02
CA SER A 66 -4.37 -2.35 -1.58
C SER A 66 -3.49 -1.15 -1.23
N VAL A 67 -4.04 -0.20 -0.47
CA VAL A 67 -3.26 0.91 0.10
C VAL A 67 -2.67 0.44 1.42
N VAL A 68 -1.35 0.27 1.48
CA VAL A 68 -0.65 -0.27 2.64
C VAL A 68 0.55 0.59 3.03
N ARG A 69 0.97 0.47 4.28
CA ARG A 69 2.18 1.12 4.76
C ARG A 69 3.45 0.41 4.25
N PRO A 70 4.61 1.10 4.18
CA PRO A 70 5.90 0.53 3.75
C PRO A 70 6.32 -0.74 4.48
N GLU A 71 5.96 -0.85 5.76
CA GLU A 71 6.31 -1.95 6.65
C GLU A 71 5.82 -3.29 6.11
N TRP A 72 4.71 -3.32 5.36
CA TRP A 72 4.23 -4.55 4.72
C TRP A 72 5.28 -5.19 3.80
N VAL A 73 6.02 -4.37 3.03
CA VAL A 73 7.09 -4.87 2.16
C VAL A 73 8.25 -5.38 2.99
N LEU A 74 8.68 -4.60 3.98
CA LEU A 74 9.82 -4.93 4.83
C LEU A 74 9.55 -6.24 5.60
N ASP A 75 8.39 -6.35 6.24
CA ASP A 75 8.01 -7.50 7.04
C ASP A 75 7.75 -8.73 6.17
N SER A 76 7.22 -8.56 4.95
CA SER A 76 7.09 -9.67 3.99
C SER A 76 8.45 -10.20 3.54
N ILE A 77 9.43 -9.31 3.34
CA ILE A 77 10.80 -9.70 2.98
C ILE A 77 11.45 -10.43 4.16
N LEU A 78 11.36 -9.88 5.36
CA LEU A 78 11.90 -10.48 6.59
C LEU A 78 11.28 -11.85 6.89
N ALA A 79 9.97 -11.99 6.70
CA ALA A 79 9.26 -13.26 6.88
C ALA A 79 9.51 -14.29 5.76
N GLY A 80 10.20 -13.90 4.68
CA GLY A 80 10.43 -14.76 3.51
C GLY A 80 9.17 -15.08 2.70
N LYS A 81 8.01 -14.47 3.03
CA LYS A 81 6.71 -14.73 2.39
C LYS A 81 5.85 -13.47 2.40
N ARG A 82 4.93 -13.36 1.44
CA ARG A 82 3.96 -12.25 1.42
C ARG A 82 3.05 -12.32 2.65
N LEU A 83 3.02 -11.24 3.43
CA LEU A 83 2.11 -11.11 4.55
C LEU A 83 0.74 -10.58 4.10
N PRO A 84 -0.33 -10.81 4.87
CA PRO A 84 -1.64 -10.23 4.59
C PRO A 84 -1.63 -8.70 4.66
N GLU A 85 -2.23 -8.04 3.68
CA GLU A 85 -2.26 -6.58 3.55
C GLU A 85 -3.10 -5.91 4.64
N ARG A 86 -4.09 -6.63 5.20
CA ARG A 86 -5.12 -6.09 6.10
C ARG A 86 -4.55 -5.37 7.33
N GLN A 87 -3.46 -5.90 7.88
CA GLN A 87 -2.80 -5.37 9.08
C GLN A 87 -2.01 -4.08 8.80
N TYR A 88 -1.81 -3.75 7.53
CA TYR A 88 -0.97 -2.63 7.09
C TYR A 88 -1.77 -1.57 6.34
N HIS A 89 -3.11 -1.69 6.26
CA HIS A 89 -3.93 -0.70 5.58
C HIS A 89 -3.83 0.67 6.25
N VAL A 90 -3.76 1.70 5.41
CA VAL A 90 -3.68 3.11 5.84
C VAL A 90 -5.07 3.75 5.92
N VAL A 91 -6.13 2.96 6.07
CA VAL A 91 -7.52 3.44 6.09
C VAL A 91 -7.94 3.70 7.53
N ARG A 92 -8.45 4.91 7.80
CA ARG A 92 -9.18 5.25 9.01
C ARG A 92 -10.43 4.37 9.11
N ASP A 93 -10.55 3.61 10.19
CA ASP A 93 -11.86 3.16 10.67
C ASP A 93 -12.57 4.39 11.25
N GLU A 94 -13.40 5.06 10.46
CA GLU A 94 -14.41 6.02 10.99
C GLU A 94 -15.70 5.29 11.35
N SER A 95 -15.60 4.12 11.95
CA SER A 95 -16.77 3.31 12.30
C SER A 95 -16.55 2.49 13.58
N SER A 96 -15.90 3.04 14.60
CA SER A 96 -16.07 2.54 15.98
C SER A 96 -15.44 3.45 17.03
N ARG A 97 -16.15 4.53 17.41
CA ARG A 97 -16.24 4.96 18.83
C ARG A 97 -17.43 5.91 19.04
N THR A 98 -18.56 5.27 19.30
CA THR A 98 -19.52 5.64 20.35
C THR A 98 -20.26 6.98 20.19
N LEU A 99 -21.40 6.92 19.50
CA LEU A 99 -22.59 7.67 19.90
C LEU A 99 -23.12 7.03 21.18
N LEU A 100 -22.97 7.70 22.32
CA LEU A 100 -23.72 7.43 23.56
C LEU A 100 -23.86 8.76 24.32
N PRO A 101 -24.94 8.96 25.09
CA PRO A 101 -26.23 9.47 24.63
C PRO A 101 -26.40 10.97 24.98
#